data_AF-A0A818Q9F0-F1
#
_entry.id   AF-A0A818Q9F0-F1
#
_cell.length_a   1.000
_cell.length_b   1.000
_cell.length_c   1.000
_cell.angle_alpha   90.00
_cell.angle_beta   90.00
_cell.angle_gamma   90.00
#
_symmetry.space_group_name_H-M   'P 1'
#
loop_
_entity.id
_entity.type
_entity.pdbx_description
1 polymer ?
#
loop_
_entity_poly.entity_id
_entity_poly.type
_entity_poly.pdbx_seq_one_letter_code
_entity_poly.pdbx_strand_id
1 'polypeptide(L)'
;MIREVSKRCLIISFDEYFRLNVKKLIALAFVPLDQVITGFDLICDQFDDDADDLLDYVEKTWIGEKSRRGAGRKNPQFDHKLWNVYDRVVATIPRSNNSVEGWHNAFANRVALNHPNIVKLAEKIRREQSTFEVDVAKILQSHNIKTKKACYRKLDEHINRLVNGSDASQLDEFLKNMAANVTL
;
A
#
# COMPACT_ATOMS: atom_id res chain seq x y z
N MET A 1 -5.50 2.50 -4.20
CA MET A 1 -5.87 1.11 -4.52
C MET A 1 -6.08 0.27 -3.25
N ILE A 2 -5.02 -0.18 -2.56
CA ILE A 2 -5.09 -1.13 -1.42
C ILE A 2 -6.20 -0.82 -0.39
N ARG A 3 -6.20 0.39 0.21
CA ARG A 3 -7.20 0.80 1.22
C ARG A 3 -8.63 0.90 0.66
N GLU A 4 -8.80 1.29 -0.60
CA GLU A 4 -10.12 1.50 -1.21
C GLU A 4 -10.75 0.19 -1.68
N VAL A 5 -9.96 -0.70 -2.29
CA VAL A 5 -10.41 -2.06 -2.66
C VAL A 5 -10.77 -2.85 -1.39
N SER A 6 -9.95 -2.75 -0.33
CA SER A 6 -10.25 -3.37 0.97
C SER A 6 -11.59 -2.92 1.54
N LYS A 7 -11.85 -1.60 1.63
CA LYS A 7 -13.12 -1.07 2.15
C LYS A 7 -14.35 -1.53 1.36
N ARG A 8 -14.25 -1.58 0.03
CA ARG A 8 -15.36 -1.98 -0.85
C ARG A 8 -15.68 -3.47 -0.71
N CYS A 9 -14.68 -4.31 -0.47
CA CYS A 9 -14.82 -5.76 -0.43
C CYS A 9 -15.29 -6.32 0.92
N LEU A 10 -15.18 -5.56 2.02
CA LEU A 10 -15.67 -5.98 3.35
C LEU A 10 -17.20 -6.22 3.41
N ILE A 11 -17.93 -5.91 2.34
CA ILE A 11 -19.39 -5.96 2.28
C ILE A 11 -19.90 -7.11 1.38
N ILE A 12 -19.05 -7.73 0.56
CA ILE A 12 -19.50 -8.47 -0.63
C ILE A 12 -19.66 -9.98 -0.41
N SER A 13 -18.81 -10.66 0.37
CA SER A 13 -18.98 -12.12 0.57
C SER A 13 -18.25 -12.70 1.80
N PHE A 14 -18.82 -13.76 2.38
CA PHE A 14 -18.18 -14.60 3.41
C PHE A 14 -17.33 -15.73 2.83
N ASP A 15 -17.37 -15.94 1.52
CA ASP A 15 -16.61 -16.99 0.86
C ASP A 15 -15.09 -16.73 0.91
N GLU A 16 -14.34 -17.77 1.28
CA GLU A 16 -12.90 -17.70 1.45
C GLU A 16 -12.17 -17.56 0.10
N TYR A 17 -12.70 -18.20 -0.95
CA TYR A 17 -12.14 -18.14 -2.29
C TYR A 17 -12.28 -16.73 -2.90
N PHE A 18 -13.47 -16.14 -2.80
CA PHE A 18 -13.70 -14.74 -3.18
C PHE A 18 -12.76 -13.77 -2.44
N ARG A 19 -12.63 -13.92 -1.12
CA ARG A 19 -11.72 -13.09 -0.30
C ARG A 19 -10.27 -13.24 -0.71
N LEU A 20 -9.84 -14.45 -1.07
CA LEU A 20 -8.49 -14.69 -1.56
C LEU A 20 -8.25 -13.94 -2.88
N ASN A 21 -9.17 -14.01 -3.84
CA ASN A 21 -9.04 -13.33 -5.12
C ASN A 21 -9.08 -11.80 -4.98
N VAL A 22 -9.90 -11.26 -4.07
CA VAL A 22 -9.84 -9.84 -3.67
C VAL A 22 -8.46 -9.48 -3.13
N LYS A 23 -7.87 -10.31 -2.27
CA LYS A 23 -6.51 -10.06 -1.76
C LYS A 23 -5.45 -10.14 -2.87
N LYS A 24 -5.65 -10.96 -3.90
CA LYS A 24 -4.78 -10.96 -5.10
C LYS A 24 -4.89 -9.65 -5.87
N LEU A 25 -6.10 -9.07 -6.02
CA LEU A 25 -6.26 -7.74 -6.63
C LEU A 25 -5.46 -6.67 -5.87
N ILE A 26 -5.39 -6.78 -4.55
CA ILE A 26 -4.58 -5.88 -3.72
C ILE A 26 -3.09 -6.18 -3.87
N ALA A 27 -2.72 -7.46 -4.02
CA ALA A 27 -1.35 -7.89 -4.25
C ALA A 27 -0.77 -7.35 -5.57
N LEU A 28 -1.60 -6.92 -6.53
CA LEU A 28 -1.14 -6.23 -7.76
C LEU A 28 -0.30 -4.98 -7.48
N ALA A 29 -0.47 -4.34 -6.31
CA ALA A 29 0.39 -3.21 -5.92
C ALA A 29 1.86 -3.61 -5.74
N PHE A 30 2.15 -4.89 -5.56
CA PHE A 30 3.47 -5.45 -5.32
C PHE A 30 4.02 -6.20 -6.54
N VAL A 31 3.38 -6.08 -7.70
CA VAL A 31 3.84 -6.68 -8.96
C VAL A 31 4.63 -5.62 -9.75
N PRO A 32 5.65 -6.00 -10.53
CA PRO A 32 6.29 -5.10 -11.50
C PRO A 32 5.26 -4.40 -12.39
N LEU A 33 5.48 -3.12 -12.72
CA LEU A 33 4.51 -2.31 -13.48
C LEU A 33 4.12 -2.91 -14.83
N ASP A 34 5.05 -3.56 -15.52
CA ASP A 34 4.87 -4.25 -16.80
C ASP A 34 3.97 -5.50 -16.68
N GLN A 35 3.88 -6.10 -15.50
CA GLN A 35 3.10 -7.31 -15.24
C GLN A 35 1.74 -7.04 -14.59
N VAL A 36 1.45 -5.80 -14.18
CA VAL A 36 0.18 -5.41 -13.53
C VAL A 36 -1.04 -5.80 -14.38
N ILE A 37 -0.98 -5.53 -15.69
CA ILE A 37 -2.07 -5.82 -16.62
C ILE A 37 -2.29 -7.33 -16.74
N THR A 38 -1.22 -8.09 -16.97
CA THR A 38 -1.26 -9.55 -17.07
C THR A 38 -1.75 -10.20 -15.79
N GLY A 39 -1.30 -9.71 -14.63
CA GLY A 39 -1.75 -10.19 -13.33
C GLY A 39 -3.24 -9.91 -13.09
N PHE A 40 -3.75 -8.77 -13.54
CA PHE A 40 -5.19 -8.48 -13.45
C PHE A 40 -6.02 -9.42 -14.32
N ASP A 41 -5.65 -9.62 -15.59
CA ASP A 41 -6.38 -10.51 -16.50
C ASP A 41 -6.43 -11.95 -15.94
N LEU A 42 -5.32 -12.44 -15.39
CA LEU A 42 -5.24 -13.75 -14.74
C LEU A 42 -6.19 -13.88 -13.53
N ILE A 43 -6.32 -12.81 -12.74
CA ILE A 43 -7.21 -12.81 -11.56
C ILE A 43 -8.68 -12.77 -12.01
N CYS A 44 -9.02 -12.03 -13.08
CA CYS A 44 -10.37 -11.99 -13.62
C CYS A 44 -10.89 -13.37 -14.00
N ASP A 45 -10.04 -14.21 -14.62
CA ASP A 45 -10.39 -15.59 -15.00
C ASP A 45 -10.68 -16.50 -13.79
N GLN A 46 -10.37 -16.07 -12.56
CA GLN A 46 -10.55 -16.83 -11.32
C GLN A 46 -11.79 -16.40 -10.52
N PHE A 47 -12.46 -15.31 -10.90
CA PHE A 47 -13.68 -14.84 -10.25
C PHE A 47 -14.91 -15.50 -10.89
N ASP A 48 -15.93 -15.74 -10.06
CA ASP A 48 -17.27 -16.11 -10.54
C ASP A 48 -18.03 -14.85 -11.03
N ASP A 49 -19.08 -15.06 -11.83
CA ASP A 49 -19.89 -14.00 -12.46
C ASP A 49 -20.45 -12.95 -11.47
N ASP A 50 -20.58 -13.30 -10.19
CA ASP A 50 -21.06 -12.39 -9.12
C ASP A 50 -20.07 -11.24 -8.79
N ALA A 51 -18.86 -11.25 -9.35
CA ALA A 51 -17.81 -10.26 -9.10
C ALA A 51 -17.72 -9.14 -10.15
N ASP A 52 -18.54 -9.16 -11.21
CA ASP A 52 -18.46 -8.26 -12.36
C ASP A 52 -18.41 -6.78 -11.96
N ASP A 53 -19.31 -6.34 -11.07
CA ASP A 53 -19.36 -4.95 -10.60
C ASP A 53 -18.05 -4.49 -9.93
N LEU A 54 -17.39 -5.40 -9.19
CA LEU A 54 -16.11 -5.13 -8.53
C LEU A 54 -14.98 -5.09 -9.57
N LEU A 55 -14.95 -6.04 -10.50
CA LEU A 55 -13.93 -6.12 -11.54
C LEU A 55 -14.00 -4.93 -12.48
N ASP A 56 -15.19 -4.53 -12.93
CA ASP A 56 -15.42 -3.34 -13.76
C ASP A 56 -14.93 -2.07 -13.05
N TYR A 57 -15.23 -1.96 -11.75
CA TYR A 57 -14.73 -0.85 -10.94
C TYR A 57 -13.19 -0.84 -10.88
N VAL A 58 -12.58 -1.99 -10.59
CA VAL A 58 -11.10 -2.08 -10.48
C VAL A 58 -10.45 -1.82 -11.83
N GLU A 59 -11.00 -2.37 -12.92
CA GLU A 59 -10.50 -2.18 -14.27
C GLU A 59 -10.55 -0.69 -14.63
N LYS A 60 -11.69 -0.05 -14.48
CA LYS A 60 -11.87 1.36 -14.83
C LYS A 60 -11.02 2.31 -13.98
N THR A 61 -10.94 2.06 -12.67
CA THR A 61 -10.29 2.99 -11.74
C THR A 61 -8.78 2.82 -11.72
N TRP A 62 -8.26 1.59 -11.75
CA TRP A 62 -6.85 1.31 -11.45
C TRP A 62 -6.07 0.67 -12.60
N ILE A 63 -6.70 -0.07 -13.50
CA ILE A 63 -5.99 -0.87 -14.53
C ILE A 63 -6.03 -0.21 -15.92
N GLY A 64 -7.22 0.20 -16.36
CA GLY A 64 -7.51 0.75 -17.67
C GLY A 64 -8.36 -0.21 -18.52
N GLU A 65 -9.56 0.22 -18.92
CA GLU A 65 -10.50 -0.58 -19.70
C GLU A 65 -9.92 -0.99 -21.07
N LYS A 66 -10.19 -2.22 -21.51
CA LYS A 66 -9.94 -2.65 -22.90
C LYS A 66 -10.69 -1.75 -23.88
N SER A 67 -10.01 -1.27 -24.91
CA SER A 67 -10.62 -0.44 -25.95
C SER A 67 -11.58 -1.27 -26.80
N ARG A 68 -12.86 -0.85 -26.88
CA ARG A 68 -13.89 -1.47 -27.72
C ARG A 68 -13.55 -1.50 -29.21
N ARG A 69 -12.57 -0.72 -29.66
CA ARG A 69 -12.14 -0.62 -31.07
C ARG A 69 -10.82 -1.35 -31.36
N GLY A 70 -10.34 -2.20 -30.43
CA GLY A 70 -9.12 -2.98 -30.60
C GLY A 70 -7.80 -2.20 -30.43
N ALA A 71 -7.87 -0.88 -30.21
CA ALA A 71 -6.69 -0.04 -29.99
C ALA A 71 -6.33 -0.03 -28.49
N GLY A 72 -5.67 -1.09 -28.01
CA GLY A 72 -5.04 -1.13 -26.68
C GLY A 72 -6.01 -0.96 -25.49
N ARG A 73 -5.48 -0.49 -24.35
CA ARG A 73 -6.24 -0.14 -23.15
C ARG A 73 -6.37 1.37 -23.01
N LYS A 74 -7.49 1.84 -22.46
CA LYS A 74 -7.64 3.24 -22.02
C LYS A 74 -6.77 3.49 -20.81
N ASN A 75 -6.39 4.75 -20.59
CA ASN A 75 -5.72 5.13 -19.36
C ASN A 75 -6.65 4.92 -18.16
N PRO A 76 -6.16 4.32 -17.06
CA PRO A 76 -6.92 4.25 -15.81
C PRO A 76 -7.15 5.65 -15.22
N GLN A 77 -8.14 5.77 -14.34
CA GLN A 77 -8.36 7.01 -13.58
C GLN A 77 -7.13 7.39 -12.74
N PHE A 78 -6.42 6.38 -12.19
CA PHE A 78 -5.16 6.56 -11.48
C PHE A 78 -4.06 5.75 -12.13
N ASP A 79 -2.99 6.44 -12.56
CA ASP A 79 -1.79 5.83 -13.14
C ASP A 79 -1.21 4.75 -12.22
N HIS A 80 -0.74 3.64 -12.80
CA HIS A 80 -0.10 2.52 -12.10
C HIS A 80 1.04 2.99 -11.20
N LYS A 81 1.84 3.96 -11.65
CA LYS A 81 2.96 4.52 -10.87
C LYS A 81 2.53 5.18 -9.56
N LEU A 82 1.29 5.64 -9.46
CA LEU A 82 0.80 6.35 -8.28
C LEU A 82 0.52 5.39 -7.12
N TRP A 83 0.05 4.18 -7.41
CA TRP A 83 -0.42 3.23 -6.40
C TRP A 83 0.44 1.98 -6.27
N ASN A 84 1.28 1.68 -7.26
CA ASN A 84 2.24 0.59 -7.20
C ASN A 84 3.32 0.88 -6.14
N VAL A 85 3.72 -0.15 -5.41
CA VAL A 85 4.72 -0.09 -4.35
C VAL A 85 5.89 -1.05 -4.58
N TYR A 86 5.98 -1.74 -5.73
CA TYR A 86 7.03 -2.69 -6.05
C TYR A 86 8.43 -2.08 -5.88
N ASP A 87 8.71 -0.97 -6.58
CA ASP A 87 10.02 -0.31 -6.53
C ASP A 87 10.37 0.17 -5.11
N ARG A 88 9.36 0.60 -4.33
CA ARG A 88 9.56 1.02 -2.93
C ARG A 88 9.96 -0.16 -2.05
N VAL A 89 9.35 -1.32 -2.26
CA VAL A 89 9.65 -2.55 -1.53
C VAL A 89 11.05 -3.02 -1.85
N VAL A 90 11.41 -3.08 -3.13
CA VAL A 90 12.78 -3.43 -3.58
C VAL A 90 13.82 -2.48 -2.96
N ALA A 91 13.54 -1.17 -2.95
CA ALA A 91 14.41 -0.16 -2.35
C ALA A 91 14.36 -0.11 -0.81
N THR A 92 13.58 -0.97 -0.14
CA THR A 92 13.38 -0.97 1.33
C THR A 92 12.88 0.39 1.87
N ILE A 93 12.10 1.10 1.05
CA ILE A 93 11.45 2.37 1.39
C ILE A 93 10.08 2.08 2.03
N PRO A 94 9.63 2.88 3.01
CA PRO A 94 8.30 2.72 3.59
C PRO A 94 7.18 2.69 2.52
N ARG A 95 6.36 1.63 2.58
CA ARG A 95 5.23 1.38 1.66
C ARG A 95 4.09 2.37 1.81
N SER A 96 3.87 2.85 3.04
CA SER A 96 2.81 3.81 3.36
C SER A 96 3.37 5.00 4.12
N ASN A 97 2.61 6.08 4.08
CA ASN A 97 2.81 7.30 4.85
C ASN A 97 2.42 7.15 6.34
N ASN A 98 2.17 5.94 6.86
CA ASN A 98 1.70 5.73 8.24
C ASN A 98 2.62 6.40 9.29
N SER A 99 3.92 6.46 9.05
CA SER A 99 4.87 7.15 9.94
C SER A 99 4.60 8.66 9.97
N VAL A 100 4.32 9.25 8.82
CA VAL A 100 3.97 10.67 8.67
C VAL A 100 2.58 10.95 9.25
N GLU A 101 1.58 10.10 8.96
CA GLU A 101 0.23 10.19 9.56
C GLU A 101 0.31 10.09 11.10
N GLY A 102 1.11 9.14 11.61
CA GLY A 102 1.35 8.96 13.03
C GLY A 102 2.05 10.16 13.67
N TRP A 103 3.04 10.73 12.99
CA TRP A 103 3.72 11.96 13.44
C TRP A 103 2.76 13.15 13.46
N HIS A 104 1.99 13.39 12.39
CA HIS A 104 0.98 14.45 12.32
C HIS A 104 -0.06 14.31 13.44
N ASN A 105 -0.57 13.11 13.69
CA ASN A 105 -1.53 12.87 14.78
C ASN A 105 -0.89 13.15 16.15
N ALA A 106 0.32 12.64 16.39
CA ALA A 106 1.05 12.91 17.64
C ALA A 106 1.36 14.41 17.82
N PHE A 107 1.68 15.11 16.74
CA PHE A 107 1.92 16.55 16.75
C PHE A 107 0.64 17.34 17.04
N ALA A 108 -0.46 17.02 16.36
CA ALA A 108 -1.77 17.64 16.59
C ALA A 108 -2.20 17.49 18.06
N ASN A 109 -2.04 16.29 18.63
CA ASN A 109 -2.31 16.04 20.05
C ASN A 109 -1.39 16.84 20.99
N ARG A 110 -0.12 17.06 20.62
CA ARG A 110 0.84 17.87 21.40
C ARG A 110 0.58 19.37 21.29
N VAL A 111 0.13 19.83 20.13
CA VAL A 111 -0.34 21.20 19.93
C VAL A 111 -1.59 21.44 20.78
N ALA A 112 -2.52 20.48 20.80
CA ALA A 112 -3.76 20.48 21.59
C ALA A 112 -4.62 21.75 21.39
N LEU A 113 -4.57 22.33 20.18
CA LEU A 113 -5.31 23.53 19.80
C LEU A 113 -5.82 23.36 18.37
N ASN A 114 -7.10 23.63 18.13
CA ASN A 114 -7.69 23.52 16.79
C ASN A 114 -7.23 24.65 15.86
N HIS A 115 -7.01 25.85 16.39
CA HIS A 115 -6.59 27.04 15.64
C HIS A 115 -5.49 27.81 16.39
N PRO A 116 -4.25 27.28 16.48
CA PRO A 116 -3.15 28.01 17.09
C PRO A 116 -2.81 29.25 16.25
N ASN A 117 -2.61 30.39 16.92
CA ASN A 117 -2.01 31.54 16.25
C ASN A 117 -0.54 31.25 15.89
N ILE A 118 0.04 32.06 15.01
CA ILE A 118 1.39 31.83 14.48
C ILE A 118 2.46 31.74 15.58
N VAL A 119 2.34 32.53 16.65
CA VAL A 119 3.28 32.55 17.77
C VAL A 119 3.23 31.22 18.53
N LYS A 120 2.03 30.76 18.92
CA LYS A 120 1.83 29.48 19.60
C LYS A 120 2.25 28.30 18.73
N LEU A 121 1.98 28.36 17.42
CA LEU A 121 2.42 27.34 16.48
C LEU A 121 3.95 27.28 16.40
N ALA A 122 4.61 28.43 16.27
CA ALA A 122 6.07 28.53 16.23
C ALA A 122 6.71 27.97 17.52
N GLU A 123 6.15 28.26 18.69
CA GLU A 123 6.62 27.68 19.95
C GLU A 123 6.51 26.16 19.99
N LYS A 124 5.40 25.60 19.49
CA LYS A 124 5.19 24.15 19.42
C LYS A 124 6.15 23.49 18.43
N ILE A 125 6.35 24.09 17.25
CA ILE A 125 7.32 23.61 16.26
C ILE A 125 8.73 23.62 16.86
N ARG A 126 9.12 24.69 17.56
CA ARG A 126 10.44 24.77 18.20
C ARG A 126 10.65 23.65 19.22
N ARG A 127 9.64 23.32 20.02
CA ARG A 127 9.71 22.21 20.99
C ARG A 127 9.84 20.85 20.31
N GLU A 128 9.12 20.63 19.21
CA GLU A 128 9.29 19.41 18.41
C GLU A 128 10.69 19.32 17.82
N GLN A 129 11.20 20.42 17.27
CA GLN A 129 12.55 20.47 16.72
C GLN A 129 13.60 20.10 17.78
N SER A 130 13.53 20.70 18.97
CA SER A 130 14.46 20.35 20.06
C SER A 130 14.38 18.88 20.46
N THR A 131 13.18 18.27 20.43
CA THR A 131 13.02 16.83 20.70
C THR A 131 13.65 15.99 19.60
N PHE A 132 13.46 16.38 18.35
CA PHE A 132 14.04 15.71 17.19
C PHE A 132 15.57 15.78 17.18
N GLU A 133 16.15 16.94 17.51
CA GLU A 133 17.60 17.12 17.62
C GLU A 133 18.22 16.19 18.68
N VAL A 134 17.52 15.99 19.81
CA VAL A 134 17.94 15.01 20.82
C VAL A 134 17.93 13.59 20.27
N ASP A 135 16.89 13.22 19.51
CA ASP A 135 16.82 11.89 18.90
C ASP A 135 17.89 11.69 17.82
N VAL A 136 18.19 12.72 17.01
CA VAL A 136 19.30 12.70 16.05
C VAL A 136 20.64 12.52 16.77
N ALA A 137 20.89 13.26 17.84
CA ALA A 137 22.12 13.13 18.62
C ALA A 137 22.29 11.71 19.18
N LYS A 138 21.21 11.09 19.67
CA LYS A 138 21.22 9.68 20.10
C LYS A 138 21.59 8.74 18.95
N ILE A 139 20.99 8.91 17.77
CA ILE A 139 21.30 8.09 16.59
C ILE A 139 22.78 8.22 16.22
N LEU A 140 23.31 9.45 16.18
CA LEU A 140 24.72 9.70 15.87
C LEU A 140 25.66 9.05 16.89
N GLN A 141 25.24 8.95 18.15
CA GLN A 141 25.95 8.23 19.21
C GLN A 141 25.65 6.72 19.20
N SER A 142 25.08 6.17 18.13
CA SER A 142 24.70 4.75 18.01
C SER A 142 23.74 4.24 19.10
N HIS A 143 22.99 5.14 19.75
CA HIS A 143 21.95 4.75 20.68
C HIS A 143 20.69 4.33 19.92
N ASN A 144 19.99 3.32 20.44
CA ASN A 144 18.72 2.87 19.89
C ASN A 144 17.60 3.87 20.22
N ILE A 145 16.96 4.41 19.20
CA ILE A 145 15.69 5.14 19.33
C ILE A 145 14.49 4.19 19.20
N LYS A 146 13.29 4.64 19.58
CA LYS A 146 12.06 3.85 19.44
C LYS A 146 11.84 3.47 17.98
N THR A 147 12.10 2.21 17.67
CA THR A 147 11.88 1.65 16.33
C THR A 147 10.40 1.29 16.11
N LYS A 148 10.03 1.12 14.82
CA LYS A 148 8.77 0.47 14.43
C LYS A 148 8.58 -0.85 15.19
N LYS A 149 7.35 -1.14 15.62
CA LYS A 149 7.02 -2.40 16.32
C LYS A 149 7.54 -3.60 15.53
N ALA A 150 8.10 -4.59 16.25
CA ALA A 150 8.77 -5.74 15.65
C ALA A 150 7.87 -6.52 14.67
N CYS A 151 6.57 -6.65 14.95
CA CYS A 151 5.61 -7.31 14.06
C CYS A 151 5.59 -6.70 12.64
N TYR A 152 5.62 -5.37 12.54
CA TYR A 152 5.61 -4.69 11.24
C TYR A 152 6.96 -4.75 10.53
N ARG A 153 8.08 -4.77 11.27
CA ARG A 153 9.41 -4.97 10.67
C ARG A 153 9.52 -6.37 10.04
N LYS A 154 9.10 -7.40 10.79
CA LYS A 154 9.04 -8.78 10.29
C LYS A 154 8.14 -8.91 9.05
N LEU A 155 7.00 -8.21 9.03
CA LEU A 155 6.12 -8.19 7.86
C LEU A 155 6.80 -7.54 6.65
N ASP A 156 7.45 -6.38 6.83
CA ASP A 156 8.17 -5.72 5.74
C ASP A 156 9.34 -6.57 5.22
N GLU A 157 10.11 -7.20 6.11
CA GLU A 157 11.18 -8.14 5.75
C GLU A 157 10.64 -9.36 4.99
N HIS A 158 9.46 -9.85 5.35
CA HIS A 158 8.82 -10.96 4.64
C HIS A 158 8.35 -10.55 3.24
N ILE A 159 7.69 -9.39 3.12
CA ILE A 159 7.25 -8.85 1.83
C ILE A 159 8.45 -8.58 0.91
N ASN A 160 9.54 -8.00 1.43
CA ASN A 160 10.77 -7.78 0.67
C ASN A 160 11.35 -9.10 0.14
N ARG A 161 11.32 -10.18 0.95
CA ARG A 161 11.79 -11.50 0.50
C ARG A 161 10.92 -12.09 -0.60
N LEU A 162 9.59 -11.96 -0.50
CA LEU A 162 8.67 -12.43 -1.53
C LEU A 162 8.87 -11.69 -2.86
N VAL A 163 9.01 -10.36 -2.79
CA VAL A 163 9.19 -9.51 -3.98
C VAL A 163 10.55 -9.69 -4.64
N ASN A 164 11.62 -9.88 -3.88
CA ASN A 164 12.95 -10.12 -4.44
C ASN A 164 13.17 -11.58 -4.88
N GLY A 165 12.37 -12.52 -4.36
CA GLY A 165 12.48 -13.94 -4.68
C GLY A 165 11.52 -14.43 -5.77
N SER A 166 10.62 -13.58 -6.27
CA SER A 166 9.64 -13.95 -7.28
C SER A 166 10.26 -13.98 -8.68
N ASP A 167 10.10 -15.10 -9.38
CA ASP A 167 10.32 -15.18 -10.82
C ASP A 167 9.04 -14.77 -11.58
N ALA A 168 9.20 -14.05 -12.68
CA ALA A 168 8.11 -13.59 -13.56
C ALA A 168 7.26 -14.76 -14.08
N SER A 169 7.86 -15.95 -14.20
CA SER A 169 7.22 -17.18 -14.67
C SER A 169 6.15 -17.72 -13.71
N GLN A 170 6.11 -17.25 -12.46
CA GLN A 170 5.23 -17.77 -11.40
C GLN A 170 4.30 -16.69 -10.84
N LEU A 171 3.77 -15.82 -11.70
CA LEU A 171 2.95 -14.66 -11.29
C LEU A 171 1.71 -15.05 -10.46
N ASP A 172 1.01 -16.14 -10.80
CA ASP A 172 -0.15 -16.62 -10.02
C ASP A 172 0.24 -17.02 -8.58
N GLU A 173 1.34 -17.77 -8.47
CA GLU A 173 1.85 -18.27 -7.19
C GLU A 173 2.36 -17.10 -6.33
N PHE A 174 3.03 -16.12 -6.95
CA PHE A 174 3.40 -14.88 -6.30
C PHE A 174 2.18 -14.15 -5.74
N LEU A 175 1.13 -13.96 -6.55
CA LEU A 175 -0.10 -13.29 -6.14
C LEU A 175 -0.79 -14.04 -4.99
N LYS A 176 -0.84 -15.37 -5.02
CA LYS A 176 -1.35 -16.21 -3.92
C LYS A 176 -0.55 -16.02 -2.63
N ASN A 177 0.78 -16.10 -2.72
CA ASN A 177 1.67 -15.93 -1.57
C ASN A 177 1.59 -14.53 -0.97
N MET A 178 1.47 -13.50 -1.82
CA MET A 178 1.25 -12.13 -1.36
C MET A 178 -0.13 -11.95 -0.74
N ALA A 179 -1.18 -12.49 -1.35
CA ALA A 179 -2.55 -12.43 -0.84
C ALA A 179 -2.68 -13.05 0.56
N ALA A 180 -1.96 -14.13 0.85
CA ALA A 180 -1.93 -14.73 2.19
C ALA A 180 -1.34 -13.80 3.27
N ASN A 181 -0.41 -12.92 2.88
CA ASN A 181 0.34 -12.04 3.79
C ASN A 181 -0.24 -10.62 3.90
N VAL A 182 -0.99 -10.18 2.90
CA VAL A 182 -1.68 -8.89 2.95
C VAL A 182 -2.87 -9.01 3.90
N THR A 183 -2.72 -8.40 5.08
CA THR A 183 -3.82 -8.22 6.02
C THR A 183 -4.69 -7.05 5.53
N LEU A 184 -5.99 -7.32 5.35
CA LEU A 184 -7.01 -6.31 5.04
C LEU A 184 -7.34 -5.47 6.28
#